data_AF-A0A9J6H0C9-F1
#
_entry.id   AF-A0A9J6H0C9-F1
#
_cell.length_a   1.000
_cell.length_b   1.000
_cell.length_c   1.000
_cell.angle_alpha   90.00
_cell.angle_beta   90.00
_cell.angle_gamma   90.00
#
_symmetry.space_group_name_H-M   'P 1'
#
loop_
_entity.id
_entity.type
_entity.pdbx_description
1 polymer ?
#
loop_
_entity_poly.entity_id
_entity_poly.type
_entity_poly.pdbx_seq_one_letter_code
_entity_poly.pdbx_strand_id
1 'polypeptide(L)'
;MSAMVSEDSKWYTLSGFSNELDRRPLLFVEPFPDNRVCNACGLVPKMTAFLPCRHVLCKPCYDNCVLSGEVCALDGDACPDTDARWRDYPVDQVTRRQVACWNRGNGCEAVMAVSEISEHFQSDCAFHPACCHKCDSTVLQSDVIAHIKSQCREKVLLRPLRKDADDAAASRPLAGTDSVVHEVRAALQKVSEQNASLEARLCQLVAKDEEMCAVQDELKRVTEALNRTQEEVSECNRQKDAQAEELASSRK
;
A
#
# COMPACT_ATOMS: atom_id res chain seq x y z
N MET A 1 -16.18 -20.59 16.98
CA MET A 1 -17.12 -19.57 16.51
C MET A 1 -16.42 -18.83 15.38
N SER A 2 -16.85 -19.01 14.14
CA SER A 2 -16.23 -18.32 12.99
C SER A 2 -16.53 -16.83 13.11
N ALA A 3 -15.50 -15.99 13.13
CA ALA A 3 -15.69 -14.54 13.08
C ALA A 3 -16.35 -14.18 11.75
N MET A 4 -17.51 -13.51 11.80
CA MET A 4 -18.20 -12.99 10.63
C MET A 4 -17.95 -11.48 10.55
N VAL A 5 -17.85 -10.94 9.34
CA VAL A 5 -17.76 -9.49 9.13
C VAL A 5 -19.07 -8.86 9.62
N SER A 6 -18.95 -8.04 10.66
CA SER A 6 -20.05 -7.33 11.34
C SER A 6 -20.35 -5.99 10.66
N GLU A 7 -21.47 -5.36 11.00
CA GLU A 7 -21.79 -3.99 10.54
C GLU A 7 -20.75 -2.95 11.00
N ASP A 8 -20.01 -3.23 12.08
CA ASP A 8 -18.97 -2.37 12.64
C ASP A 8 -17.60 -2.54 11.98
N SER A 9 -17.49 -3.44 10.99
CA SER A 9 -16.23 -3.69 10.29
C SER A 9 -15.76 -2.44 9.56
N LYS A 10 -14.46 -2.17 9.63
CA LYS A 10 -13.90 -0.93 9.08
C LYS A 10 -12.55 -1.14 8.40
N TRP A 11 -12.35 -0.39 7.32
CA TRP A 11 -11.11 -0.40 6.56
C TRP A 11 -10.04 0.42 7.27
N TYR A 12 -8.86 -0.17 7.41
CA TYR A 12 -7.68 0.50 7.92
C TYR A 12 -6.46 0.13 7.08
N THR A 13 -5.49 1.04 7.04
CA THR A 13 -4.19 0.77 6.44
C THR A 13 -3.14 0.82 7.54
N LEU A 14 -2.35 -0.26 7.63
CA LEU A 14 -1.29 -0.42 8.61
C LEU A 14 0.02 0.23 8.12
N SER A 15 0.87 0.65 9.06
CA SER A 15 2.23 1.11 8.75
C SER A 15 3.22 0.80 9.87
N GLY A 16 4.38 0.25 9.52
CA GLY A 16 5.46 -0.09 10.44
C GLY A 16 5.32 -1.47 11.10
N PHE A 17 4.40 -2.33 10.66
CA PHE A 17 4.18 -3.65 11.26
C PHE A 17 4.89 -4.77 10.50
N SER A 18 4.70 -4.84 9.19
CA SER A 18 5.42 -5.77 8.31
C SER A 18 5.32 -5.33 6.84
N ASN A 19 6.27 -5.71 6.01
CA ASN A 19 6.30 -5.30 4.60
C ASN A 19 5.11 -5.87 3.79
N GLU A 20 4.59 -7.03 4.20
CA GLU A 20 3.48 -7.70 3.53
C GLU A 20 2.15 -6.99 3.79
N LEU A 21 2.00 -6.35 4.95
CA LEU A 21 0.77 -5.71 5.40
C LEU A 21 0.77 -4.19 5.23
N ASP A 22 1.95 -3.58 5.37
CA ASP A 22 2.08 -2.14 5.35
C ASP A 22 1.57 -1.55 4.03
N ARG A 23 0.84 -0.43 4.13
CA ARG A 23 0.24 0.29 3.00
C ARG A 23 -0.84 -0.47 2.24
N ARG A 24 -1.23 -1.66 2.67
CA ARG A 24 -2.36 -2.41 2.11
C ARG A 24 -3.61 -2.19 2.98
N PRO A 25 -4.73 -1.73 2.40
CA PRO A 25 -5.99 -1.65 3.13
C PRO A 25 -6.45 -3.05 3.55
N LEU A 26 -6.91 -3.15 4.79
CA LEU A 26 -7.45 -4.36 5.40
C LEU A 26 -8.82 -4.04 6.00
N LEU A 27 -9.79 -4.92 5.78
CA LEU A 27 -11.09 -4.82 6.41
C LEU A 27 -11.05 -5.55 7.74
N PHE A 28 -10.94 -4.80 8.84
CA PHE A 28 -10.96 -5.35 10.17
C PHE A 28 -12.39 -5.63 10.61
N VAL A 29 -12.61 -6.79 11.22
CA VAL A 29 -13.91 -7.18 11.78
C VAL A 29 -14.30 -6.27 12.95
N GLU A 30 -13.30 -5.88 13.75
CA GLU A 30 -13.49 -4.96 14.87
C GLU A 30 -12.68 -3.67 14.63
N PRO A 31 -13.28 -2.49 14.85
CA PRO A 31 -12.60 -1.22 14.65
C PRO A 31 -11.45 -1.04 15.64
N PHE A 32 -10.40 -0.35 15.20
CA PHE A 32 -9.33 0.07 16.10
C PHE A 32 -9.84 1.14 17.07
N PRO A 33 -9.38 1.11 18.34
CA PRO A 33 -9.59 2.23 19.25
C PRO A 33 -9.04 3.52 18.65
N ASP A 34 -9.74 4.65 18.84
CA ASP A 34 -9.37 5.94 18.24
C ASP A 34 -7.94 6.38 18.59
N ASN A 35 -7.45 5.96 19.76
CA ASN A 35 -6.09 6.25 20.20
C ASN A 35 -4.99 5.47 19.46
N ARG A 36 -5.34 4.64 18.47
CA ARG A 36 -4.41 3.91 17.59
C ARG A 36 -4.46 4.37 16.14
N VAL A 37 -5.39 5.27 15.82
CA VAL A 37 -5.61 5.74 14.45
C VAL A 37 -5.10 7.18 14.37
N CYS A 38 -4.27 7.48 13.37
CA CYS A 38 -3.84 8.85 13.11
C CYS A 38 -5.05 9.72 12.74
N ASN A 39 -5.30 10.79 13.50
CA ASN A 39 -6.42 11.70 13.24
C ASN A 39 -6.29 12.46 11.92
N ALA A 40 -5.06 12.68 11.42
CA ALA A 40 -4.83 13.42 10.19
C ALA A 40 -5.04 12.58 8.91
N CYS A 41 -4.56 11.32 8.91
CA CYS A 41 -4.54 10.50 7.69
C CYS A 41 -5.24 9.15 7.81
N GLY A 42 -5.79 8.81 8.97
CA GLY A 42 -6.52 7.55 9.21
C GLY A 42 -5.67 6.29 9.24
N LEU A 43 -4.34 6.39 9.07
CA LEU A 43 -3.42 5.26 9.19
C LEU A 43 -3.39 4.74 10.62
N VAL A 44 -3.19 3.43 10.76
CA VAL A 44 -2.83 2.79 12.04
C VAL A 44 -1.33 2.53 12.01
N PRO A 45 -0.49 3.41 12.57
CA PRO A 45 0.95 3.21 12.61
C PRO A 45 1.34 2.33 13.81
N LYS A 46 2.49 1.66 13.72
CA LYS A 46 3.11 0.97 14.85
C LYS A 46 3.42 1.91 16.00
N MET A 47 3.74 3.17 15.70
CA MET A 47 4.06 4.18 16.69
C MET A 47 3.23 5.45 16.46
N THR A 48 2.64 5.95 17.54
CA THR A 48 1.75 7.13 17.54
C THR A 48 2.27 8.20 18.50
N ALA A 49 2.18 9.47 18.10
CA ALA A 49 2.40 10.61 18.96
C ALA A 49 1.06 11.08 19.54
N PHE A 50 1.01 11.22 20.87
CA PHE A 50 -0.12 11.83 21.58
C PHE A 50 0.22 13.28 21.88
N LEU A 51 -0.52 14.20 21.28
CA LEU A 51 -0.37 15.63 21.48
C LEU A 51 -1.12 16.09 22.75
N PRO A 52 -0.73 17.23 23.36
CA PRO A 52 -1.44 17.84 24.48
C PRO A 52 -2.92 18.16 24.17
N CYS A 53 -3.23 18.54 22.92
CA CYS A 53 -4.60 18.73 22.41
C CYS A 53 -5.37 17.41 22.20
N ARG A 54 -4.84 16.27 22.65
CA ARG A 54 -5.42 14.91 22.58
C ARG A 54 -5.46 14.28 21.18
N HIS A 55 -4.97 14.97 20.16
CA HIS A 55 -4.77 14.40 18.84
C HIS A 55 -3.68 13.31 18.84
N VAL A 56 -3.92 12.26 18.07
CA VAL A 56 -3.03 11.13 17.83
C VAL A 56 -2.53 11.20 16.40
N LEU A 57 -1.20 11.26 16.21
CA LEU A 57 -0.57 11.38 14.89
C LEU A 57 0.42 10.26 14.63
N CYS A 58 0.54 9.83 13.37
CA CYS A 58 1.68 9.04 12.92
C CYS A 58 2.92 9.92 12.73
N LYS A 59 4.13 9.34 12.70
CA LYS A 59 5.39 10.09 12.59
C LYS A 59 5.42 11.09 11.42
N PRO A 60 5.05 10.72 10.17
CA PRO A 60 5.04 11.69 9.07
C PRO A 60 4.06 12.85 9.29
N CYS A 61 2.88 12.59 9.86
CA CYS A 61 1.90 13.64 10.13
C CYS A 61 2.32 14.52 11.31
N TYR A 62 2.95 13.93 12.33
CA TYR A 62 3.54 14.67 13.44
C TYR A 62 4.62 15.65 12.95
N ASP A 63 5.57 15.15 12.15
CA ASP A 63 6.68 15.95 11.63
C ASP A 63 6.17 17.15 10.82
N ASN A 64 5.16 16.94 9.97
CA ASN A 64 4.54 18.00 9.18
C ASN A 64 3.70 18.98 10.04
N CYS A 65 3.12 18.51 11.15
CA CYS A 65 2.36 19.34 12.07
C CYS A 65 3.29 20.27 12.86
N VAL A 66 4.42 19.75 13.36
CA VAL A 66 5.40 20.52 14.16
C VAL A 66 6.15 21.54 13.31
N LEU A 67 6.42 21.24 12.03
CA LEU A 67 7.01 22.21 11.10
C LEU A 67 6.15 23.47 10.90
N SER A 68 4.87 23.43 11.28
CA SER A 68 3.91 24.55 11.14
C SER A 68 3.88 25.50 12.35
N GLY A 69 4.61 25.22 13.44
CA GLY A 69 4.73 26.09 14.61
C GLY A 69 4.21 25.47 15.92
N GLU A 70 4.02 26.29 16.96
CA GLU A 70 3.55 25.88 18.31
C GLU A 70 2.04 25.57 18.37
N VAL A 71 1.37 25.41 17.23
CA VAL A 71 -0.08 25.16 17.14
C VAL A 71 -0.35 23.88 16.37
N CYS A 72 -1.32 23.09 16.82
CA CYS A 72 -1.73 21.88 16.14
C CYS A 72 -2.48 22.22 14.85
N ALA A 73 -2.09 21.60 13.74
CA ALA A 73 -2.70 21.85 12.43
C ALA A 73 -4.14 21.30 12.29
N LEU A 74 -4.64 20.53 13.28
CA LEU A 74 -5.96 19.93 13.24
C LEU A 74 -7.05 20.80 13.89
N ASP A 75 -6.72 21.52 14.96
CA ASP A 75 -7.65 22.33 15.75
C ASP A 75 -7.17 23.76 16.04
N GLY A 76 -5.89 24.06 15.82
CA GLY A 76 -5.28 25.35 16.12
C GLY A 76 -4.86 25.54 17.58
N ASP A 77 -4.99 24.51 18.43
CA ASP A 77 -4.63 24.60 19.85
C ASP A 77 -3.11 24.58 20.05
N ALA A 78 -2.64 25.16 21.17
CA ALA A 78 -1.23 25.17 21.52
C ALA A 78 -0.68 23.74 21.67
N CYS A 79 0.38 23.44 20.92
CA CYS A 79 1.03 22.14 20.86
C CYS A 79 2.56 22.31 20.77
N PRO A 80 3.25 22.58 21.90
CA PRO A 80 4.70 22.61 21.93
C PRO A 80 5.30 21.23 21.56
N ASP A 81 6.35 21.24 20.73
CA ASP A 81 7.02 20.03 20.22
C ASP A 81 7.54 19.10 21.35
N THR A 82 7.92 19.67 22.49
CA THR A 82 8.51 18.92 23.61
C THR A 82 7.53 18.04 24.38
N ASP A 83 6.23 18.19 24.17
CA ASP A 83 5.21 17.55 25.04
C ASP A 83 4.55 16.31 24.40
N ALA A 84 4.95 15.94 23.18
CA ALA A 84 4.39 14.79 22.49
C ALA A 84 4.81 13.48 23.17
N ARG A 85 3.83 12.65 23.55
CA ARG A 85 4.07 11.34 24.15
C ARG A 85 3.96 10.25 23.10
N TRP A 86 5.08 9.60 22.80
CA TRP A 86 5.09 8.48 21.86
C TRP A 86 4.64 7.17 22.51
N ARG A 87 3.80 6.42 21.81
CA ARG A 87 3.37 5.08 22.22
C ARG A 87 3.41 4.11 21.07
N ASP A 88 4.00 2.95 21.33
CA ASP A 88 3.95 1.80 20.45
C ASP A 88 2.61 1.07 20.54
N TYR A 89 2.25 0.45 19.43
CA TYR A 89 1.24 -0.58 19.33
C TYR A 89 1.96 -1.93 19.16
N PRO A 90 1.93 -2.80 20.17
CA PRO A 90 2.57 -4.11 20.08
C PRO A 90 2.10 -4.91 18.86
N VAL A 91 3.07 -5.46 18.13
CA VAL A 91 2.81 -6.20 16.88
C VAL A 91 1.90 -7.40 17.12
N ASP A 92 2.09 -8.11 18.22
CA ASP A 92 1.29 -9.27 18.62
C ASP A 92 -0.19 -8.93 18.84
N GLN A 93 -0.50 -7.71 19.28
CA GLN A 93 -1.89 -7.27 19.42
C GLN A 93 -2.54 -6.99 18.07
N VAL A 94 -1.78 -6.50 17.09
CA VAL A 94 -2.30 -6.23 15.74
C VAL A 94 -2.44 -7.52 14.94
N THR A 95 -1.45 -8.42 15.01
CA THR A 95 -1.45 -9.67 14.24
C THR A 95 -2.57 -10.63 14.63
N ARG A 96 -3.05 -10.57 15.88
CA ARG A 96 -4.17 -11.39 16.38
C ARG A 96 -5.55 -10.86 15.97
N ARG A 97 -5.66 -9.60 15.53
CA ARG A 97 -6.95 -9.02 15.13
C ARG A 97 -7.48 -9.74 13.89
N GLN A 98 -8.80 -9.82 13.78
CA GLN A 98 -9.47 -10.50 12.69
C GLN A 98 -9.69 -9.55 11.51
N VAL A 99 -9.36 -10.01 10.31
CA VAL A 99 -9.54 -9.31 9.04
C VAL A 99 -10.24 -10.19 8.02
N ALA A 100 -10.99 -9.57 7.12
CA ALA A 100 -11.51 -10.25 5.95
C ALA A 100 -10.44 -10.34 4.84
N CYS A 101 -10.52 -11.40 4.04
CA CYS A 101 -9.66 -11.56 2.87
C CYS A 101 -9.76 -10.37 1.90
N TRP A 102 -8.62 -9.99 1.29
CA TRP A 102 -8.57 -8.97 0.24
C TRP A 102 -9.51 -9.26 -0.95
N ASN A 103 -9.74 -10.54 -1.25
CA ASN A 103 -10.62 -10.99 -2.32
C ASN A 103 -12.09 -11.14 -1.89
N ARG A 104 -12.53 -10.50 -0.78
CA ARG A 104 -13.94 -10.53 -0.36
C ARG A 104 -14.90 -10.02 -1.43
N GLY A 105 -14.53 -8.95 -2.14
CA GLY A 105 -15.31 -8.42 -3.26
C GLY A 105 -15.47 -9.41 -4.43
N ASN A 106 -14.60 -10.42 -4.51
CA ASN A 106 -14.62 -11.48 -5.52
C ASN A 106 -15.27 -12.78 -5.03
N GLY A 107 -15.81 -12.79 -3.80
CA GLY A 107 -16.53 -13.94 -3.23
C GLY A 107 -15.78 -14.70 -2.13
N CYS A 108 -14.57 -14.28 -1.72
CA CYS A 108 -13.89 -14.91 -0.60
C CYS A 108 -14.50 -14.47 0.74
N GLU A 109 -15.20 -15.35 1.44
CA GLU A 109 -15.82 -15.04 2.73
C GLU A 109 -14.88 -15.22 3.93
N ALA A 110 -13.64 -15.64 3.70
CA ALA A 110 -12.70 -15.98 4.75
C ALA A 110 -12.40 -14.77 5.66
N VAL A 111 -12.39 -15.06 6.96
CA VAL A 111 -11.97 -14.16 8.04
C VAL A 111 -10.91 -14.90 8.84
N MET A 112 -9.80 -14.22 9.11
CA MET A 112 -8.60 -14.82 9.70
C MET A 112 -7.82 -13.79 10.51
N ALA A 113 -6.81 -14.26 11.24
CA ALA A 113 -5.88 -13.34 11.91
C ALA A 113 -5.07 -12.54 10.88
N VAL A 114 -4.70 -11.31 11.20
CA VAL A 114 -3.80 -10.49 10.36
C VAL A 114 -2.49 -11.22 10.03
N SER A 115 -1.97 -12.05 10.94
CA SER A 115 -0.77 -12.87 10.67
C SER A 115 -0.96 -13.90 9.56
N GLU A 116 -2.20 -14.33 9.28
CA GLU A 116 -2.51 -15.44 8.37
C GLU A 116 -2.92 -14.93 6.98
N ILE A 117 -3.25 -13.63 6.84
CA ILE A 117 -3.82 -13.10 5.59
C ILE A 117 -2.89 -13.23 4.39
N SER A 118 -1.58 -13.05 4.60
CA SER A 118 -0.59 -13.17 3.53
C SER A 118 -0.50 -14.60 3.01
N GLU A 119 -0.47 -15.58 3.90
CA GLU A 119 -0.43 -17.01 3.55
C GLU A 119 -1.72 -17.42 2.84
N HIS A 120 -2.87 -17.06 3.41
CA HIS A 120 -4.17 -17.32 2.78
C HIS A 120 -4.23 -16.71 1.37
N PHE A 121 -3.85 -15.44 1.22
CA PHE A 121 -3.91 -14.76 -0.07
C PHE A 121 -2.98 -15.43 -1.08
N GLN A 122 -1.78 -15.85 -0.69
CA GLN A 122 -0.81 -16.40 -1.65
C GLN A 122 -1.10 -17.85 -2.03
N SER A 123 -1.56 -18.67 -1.08
CA SER A 123 -1.58 -20.12 -1.25
C SER A 123 -2.97 -20.74 -1.20
N ASP A 124 -3.91 -20.15 -0.46
CA ASP A 124 -5.20 -20.80 -0.18
C ASP A 124 -6.39 -20.14 -0.92
N CYS A 125 -6.26 -18.87 -1.31
CA CYS A 125 -7.38 -18.11 -1.83
C CYS A 125 -7.71 -18.51 -3.28
N ALA A 126 -8.84 -19.19 -3.49
CA ALA A 126 -9.33 -19.54 -4.83
C ALA A 126 -9.98 -18.37 -5.60
N PHE A 127 -10.15 -17.21 -4.96
CA PHE A 127 -10.92 -16.08 -5.51
C PHE A 127 -10.05 -14.97 -6.10
N HIS A 128 -8.87 -15.33 -6.60
CA HIS A 128 -8.00 -14.37 -7.26
C HIS A 128 -8.60 -13.88 -8.58
N PRO A 129 -8.67 -12.56 -8.80
CA PRO A 129 -9.09 -12.03 -10.09
C PRO A 129 -7.97 -12.20 -11.12
N ALA A 130 -8.34 -12.46 -12.36
CA ALA A 130 -7.46 -12.50 -13.51
C ALA A 130 -8.12 -11.81 -14.70
N CYS A 131 -7.33 -11.10 -15.50
CA CYS A 131 -7.81 -10.48 -16.73
C CYS A 131 -7.76 -11.50 -17.87
N CYS A 132 -8.88 -11.70 -18.56
CA CYS A 132 -8.90 -12.52 -19.77
C CYS A 132 -8.20 -11.78 -20.92
N HIS A 133 -7.10 -12.33 -21.45
CA HIS A 133 -6.33 -11.71 -22.52
C HIS A 133 -7.09 -11.53 -23.87
N LYS A 134 -8.29 -12.11 -24.02
CA LYS A 134 -9.08 -12.01 -25.27
C LYS A 134 -10.08 -10.86 -25.25
N CYS A 135 -10.63 -10.55 -24.08
CA CYS A 135 -11.75 -9.62 -23.94
C CYS A 135 -11.54 -8.57 -22.83
N ASP A 136 -10.45 -8.69 -22.07
CA ASP A 136 -10.10 -7.90 -20.88
C ASP A 136 -11.14 -7.93 -19.75
N SER A 137 -12.08 -8.89 -19.78
CA SER A 137 -12.97 -9.09 -18.64
C SER A 137 -12.18 -9.64 -17.45
N THR A 138 -12.47 -9.11 -16.26
CA THR A 138 -11.99 -9.66 -15.00
C THR A 138 -12.85 -10.87 -14.63
N VAL A 139 -12.21 -12.02 -14.48
CA VAL A 139 -12.83 -13.29 -14.08
C VAL A 139 -12.01 -13.93 -12.95
N LEU A 140 -12.53 -14.95 -12.27
CA LEU A 140 -11.72 -15.70 -11.31
C LEU A 140 -10.63 -16.48 -12.05
N GLN A 141 -9.43 -16.53 -11.49
CA GLN A 141 -8.28 -17.25 -12.05
C GLN A 141 -8.62 -18.72 -12.32
N SER A 142 -9.39 -19.37 -11.43
CA SER A 142 -9.89 -20.74 -11.59
C SER A 142 -10.77 -20.91 -12.83
N ASP A 143 -11.46 -19.85 -13.23
CA ASP A 143 -12.53 -19.89 -14.23
C ASP A 143 -12.08 -19.34 -15.59
N VAL A 144 -10.86 -18.78 -15.69
CA VAL A 144 -10.33 -18.19 -16.94
C VAL A 144 -10.45 -19.15 -18.13
N ILE A 145 -10.09 -20.41 -17.94
CA ILE A 145 -10.14 -21.40 -19.02
C ILE A 145 -11.58 -21.74 -19.40
N ALA A 146 -12.48 -21.84 -18.42
CA ALA A 146 -13.90 -22.09 -18.66
C ALA A 146 -14.52 -20.91 -19.43
N HIS A 147 -14.22 -19.68 -19.01
CA HIS A 147 -14.60 -18.45 -19.70
C HIS A 147 -14.13 -18.41 -21.16
N ILE A 148 -12.86 -18.74 -21.42
CA ILE A 148 -12.31 -18.77 -22.79
C ILE A 148 -13.05 -19.80 -23.66
N LYS A 149 -13.43 -20.95 -23.09
CA LYS A 149 -14.17 -22.01 -23.80
C LYS A 149 -15.64 -21.65 -24.04
N SER A 150 -16.27 -20.85 -23.18
CA SER A 150 -17.71 -20.51 -23.25
C SER A 150 -18.03 -19.35 -24.22
N GLN A 151 -17.29 -19.22 -25.33
CA GLN A 151 -17.42 -18.15 -26.32
C GLN A 151 -17.09 -16.74 -25.77
N CYS A 152 -15.97 -16.64 -25.04
CA CYS A 152 -15.30 -15.36 -24.80
C CYS A 152 -15.22 -14.56 -26.11
N ARG A 153 -15.91 -13.42 -26.17
CA ARG A 153 -15.94 -12.57 -27.37
C ARG A 153 -14.69 -11.72 -27.37
N GLU A 154 -13.86 -11.92 -28.39
CA GLU A 154 -12.69 -11.08 -28.63
C GLU A 154 -13.10 -9.61 -28.60
N LYS A 155 -12.27 -8.77 -27.96
CA LYS A 155 -12.47 -7.32 -28.03
C LYS A 155 -12.38 -6.91 -29.49
N VAL A 156 -13.54 -6.71 -30.13
CA VAL A 156 -13.61 -5.99 -31.39
C VAL A 156 -13.26 -4.55 -31.02
N LEU A 157 -11.99 -4.19 -31.16
CA LEU A 157 -11.59 -2.80 -31.26
C LEU A 157 -12.28 -2.27 -32.52
N LEU A 158 -13.48 -1.72 -32.34
CA LEU A 158 -14.17 -0.99 -33.39
C LEU A 158 -13.26 0.19 -33.73
N ARG A 159 -12.42 0.03 -34.76
CA ARG A 159 -11.89 1.18 -35.50
C ARG A 159 -13.12 2.02 -35.88
N PRO A 160 -13.12 3.33 -35.64
CA PRO A 160 -14.18 4.18 -36.13
C PRO A 160 -14.28 4.02 -37.65
N LEU A 161 -15.22 3.21 -38.11
CA LEU A 161 -15.61 3.18 -39.51
C LEU A 161 -16.26 4.54 -39.75
N ARG A 162 -15.55 5.41 -40.45
CA ARG A 162 -16.16 6.57 -41.12
C ARG A 162 -17.24 5.99 -42.03
N LYS A 163 -18.50 6.19 -41.66
CA LYS A 163 -19.63 5.95 -42.56
C LYS A 163 -19.94 7.27 -43.23
N ASP A 164 -19.60 7.33 -44.51
CA ASP A 164 -20.15 8.29 -45.45
C ASP A 164 -21.66 8.00 -45.65
N ALA A 165 -22.42 9.09 -45.61
CA ALA A 165 -23.75 9.40 -46.16
C ALA A 165 -24.91 8.38 -46.19
N ASP A 166 -26.06 8.89 -45.73
CA ASP A 166 -27.44 8.72 -46.21
C ASP A 166 -28.04 7.30 -46.36
N ASP A 167 -28.98 6.94 -45.49
CA ASP A 167 -30.42 6.87 -45.88
C ASP A 167 -31.34 6.64 -44.66
N ALA A 168 -32.57 7.13 -44.77
CA ALA A 168 -33.54 7.27 -43.67
C ALA A 168 -34.33 5.99 -43.38
N ALA A 169 -34.55 5.68 -42.08
CA ALA A 169 -35.75 4.98 -41.60
C ALA A 169 -35.97 5.13 -40.08
N ALA A 170 -36.95 5.97 -39.74
CA ALA A 170 -37.83 5.96 -38.55
C ALA A 170 -37.35 5.29 -37.25
N SER A 171 -36.95 6.12 -36.28
CA SER A 171 -37.27 5.98 -34.85
C SER A 171 -37.21 7.37 -34.23
N ARG A 172 -38.31 7.86 -33.62
CA ARG A 172 -38.36 9.20 -33.00
C ARG A 172 -37.29 9.28 -31.90
N PRO A 173 -36.29 10.18 -31.96
CA PRO A 173 -35.38 10.41 -30.86
C PRO A 173 -36.10 11.21 -29.77
N LEU A 174 -36.11 10.73 -28.53
CA LEU A 174 -36.36 11.60 -27.39
C LEU A 174 -35.15 12.54 -27.30
N ALA A 175 -35.36 13.84 -27.53
CA ALA A 175 -34.31 14.85 -27.57
C ALA A 175 -33.44 14.97 -26.30
N GLY A 176 -33.74 14.22 -25.24
CA GLY A 176 -32.94 14.12 -24.02
C GLY A 176 -31.98 12.93 -23.94
N THR A 177 -32.21 11.84 -24.68
CA THR A 177 -31.37 10.62 -24.55
C THR A 177 -30.05 10.74 -25.28
N ASP A 178 -30.00 11.45 -26.41
CA ASP A 178 -28.76 11.62 -27.18
C ASP A 178 -27.74 12.53 -26.47
N SER A 179 -28.21 13.53 -25.72
CA SER A 179 -27.34 14.40 -24.90
C SER A 179 -26.67 13.60 -23.79
N VAL A 180 -27.43 12.78 -23.06
CA VAL A 180 -26.92 11.93 -21.98
C VAL A 180 -25.94 10.89 -22.52
N VAL A 181 -26.24 10.26 -23.67
CA VAL A 181 -25.33 9.31 -24.31
C VAL A 181 -24.03 9.98 -24.76
N HIS A 182 -24.09 11.21 -25.25
CA HIS A 182 -22.91 11.98 -25.63
C HIS A 182 -22.05 12.37 -24.41
N GLU A 183 -22.68 12.81 -23.31
CA GLU A 183 -22.00 13.13 -22.06
C GLU A 183 -21.34 11.91 -21.42
N VAL A 184 -22.04 10.77 -21.37
CA VAL A 184 -21.48 9.50 -20.87
C VAL A 184 -20.30 9.04 -21.73
N ARG A 185 -20.39 9.18 -23.06
CA ARG A 185 -19.29 8.85 -23.98
C ARG A 185 -18.08 9.75 -23.76
N ALA A 186 -18.28 11.05 -23.59
CA ALA A 186 -17.22 12.00 -23.30
C ALA A 186 -16.54 11.70 -21.94
N ALA A 187 -17.33 11.36 -20.92
CA ALA A 187 -16.82 10.95 -19.62
C ALA A 187 -16.00 9.65 -19.71
N LEU A 188 -16.48 8.64 -20.47
CA LEU A 188 -15.76 7.40 -20.72
C LEU A 188 -14.44 7.62 -21.46
N GLN A 189 -14.43 8.51 -22.47
CA GLN A 189 -13.23 8.88 -23.20
C GLN A 189 -12.18 9.49 -22.24
N LYS A 190 -12.63 10.41 -21.38
CA LYS A 190 -11.77 11.06 -20.38
C LYS A 190 -11.21 10.08 -19.37
N VAL A 191 -12.03 9.15 -18.87
CA VAL A 191 -11.57 8.09 -17.96
C VAL A 191 -10.58 7.16 -18.65
N SER A 192 -10.80 6.82 -19.92
CA SER A 192 -9.86 6.01 -20.71
C SER A 192 -8.51 6.68 -20.87
N GLU A 193 -8.48 7.99 -21.13
CA GLU A 193 -7.24 8.78 -21.24
C GLU A 193 -6.53 8.89 -19.89
N GLN A 194 -7.28 9.09 -18.80
CA GLN A 194 -6.75 9.09 -17.44
C GLN A 194 -6.16 7.73 -17.06
N ASN A 195 -6.81 6.63 -17.43
CA ASN A 195 -6.30 5.29 -17.18
C ASN A 195 -5.00 5.02 -17.95
N ALA A 196 -4.92 5.38 -19.23
CA ALA A 196 -3.68 5.24 -20.01
C ALA A 196 -2.52 6.08 -19.41
N SER A 197 -2.84 7.29 -18.92
CA SER A 197 -1.87 8.14 -18.22
C SER A 197 -1.41 7.53 -16.90
N LEU A 198 -2.33 6.93 -16.13
CA LEU A 198 -2.01 6.25 -14.87
C LEU A 198 -1.15 5.00 -15.12
N GLU A 199 -1.46 4.20 -16.14
CA GLU A 199 -0.66 3.04 -16.54
C GLU A 199 0.78 3.45 -16.89
N ALA A 200 0.96 4.52 -17.68
CA ALA A 200 2.28 5.03 -18.00
C ALA A 200 3.06 5.47 -16.75
N ARG A 201 2.39 6.10 -15.78
CA ARG A 201 2.99 6.49 -14.49
C ARG A 201 3.35 5.28 -13.63
N LEU A 202 2.52 4.24 -13.64
CA LEU A 202 2.78 2.98 -12.93
C LEU A 202 4.03 2.29 -13.48
N CYS A 203 4.15 2.17 -14.81
CA CYS A 203 5.35 1.60 -15.44
C CYS A 203 6.62 2.38 -15.08
N GLN A 204 6.56 3.71 -15.00
CA GLN A 204 7.69 4.53 -14.57
C GLN A 204 8.06 4.32 -13.09
N LEU A 205 7.09 4.09 -12.22
CA LEU A 205 7.34 3.81 -10.80
C LEU A 205 7.96 2.43 -10.61
N VAL A 206 7.49 1.41 -11.34
CA VAL A 206 8.07 0.06 -11.32
C VAL A 206 9.54 0.09 -11.77
N ALA A 207 9.86 0.79 -12.86
CA ALA A 207 11.25 0.93 -13.31
C ALA A 207 12.15 1.60 -12.26
N LYS A 208 11.64 2.61 -11.54
CA LYS A 208 12.36 3.26 -10.43
C LYS A 208 12.53 2.35 -9.21
N ASP A 209 11.58 1.46 -8.96
CA ASP A 209 11.66 0.49 -7.87
C ASP A 209 12.77 -0.55 -8.14
N GLU A 210 12.92 -0.98 -9.39
CA GLU A 210 14.03 -1.84 -9.84
C GLU A 210 15.40 -1.15 -9.66
N GLU A 211 15.50 0.13 -10.04
CA GLU A 211 16.71 0.94 -9.81
C GLU A 211 17.02 1.11 -8.32
N MET A 212 15.99 1.33 -7.49
CA MET A 212 16.13 1.46 -6.04
C MET A 212 16.61 0.16 -5.40
N CYS A 213 16.13 -1.00 -5.86
CA CYS A 213 16.61 -2.30 -5.40
C CYS A 213 18.12 -2.48 -5.67
N ALA A 214 18.59 -2.09 -6.86
CA ALA A 214 20.01 -2.15 -7.19
C ALA A 214 20.87 -1.24 -6.28
N VAL A 215 20.39 -0.02 -5.99
CA VAL A 215 21.06 0.89 -5.06
C VAL A 215 21.09 0.32 -3.64
N GLN A 216 20.01 -0.33 -3.21
CA GLN A 216 19.92 -0.93 -1.88
C GLN A 216 20.89 -2.11 -1.70
N ASP A 217 21.07 -2.93 -2.74
CA ASP A 217 22.06 -4.01 -2.75
C ASP A 217 23.49 -3.48 -2.68
N GLU A 218 23.81 -2.42 -3.43
CA GLU A 218 25.13 -1.79 -3.36
C GLU A 218 25.38 -1.14 -1.99
N LEU A 219 24.37 -0.47 -1.41
CA LEU A 219 24.48 0.08 -0.06
C LEU A 219 24.76 -1.01 0.98
N LYS A 220 24.12 -2.19 0.84
CA LYS A 220 24.37 -3.33 1.72
C LYS A 220 25.80 -3.84 1.57
N ARG A 221 26.31 -3.98 0.34
CA ARG A 221 27.71 -4.39 0.07
C ARG A 221 28.72 -3.41 0.68
N VAL A 222 28.49 -2.11 0.51
CA VAL A 222 29.35 -1.06 1.08
C VAL A 222 29.33 -1.11 2.61
N THR A 223 28.16 -1.31 3.21
CA THR A 223 28.02 -1.42 4.67
C THR A 223 28.80 -2.63 5.22
N GLU A 224 28.70 -3.78 4.56
CA GLU A 224 29.47 -4.98 4.95
C GLU A 224 30.97 -4.76 4.80
N ALA A 225 31.42 -4.06 3.75
CA ALA A 225 32.83 -3.71 3.57
C ALA A 225 33.34 -2.74 4.65
N LEU A 226 32.52 -1.75 5.03
CA LEU A 226 32.86 -0.81 6.09
C LEU A 226 32.98 -1.49 7.46
N ASN A 227 32.10 -2.44 7.77
CA ASN A 227 32.18 -3.20 9.01
C ASN A 227 33.47 -4.02 9.08
N ARG A 228 33.87 -4.68 7.97
CA ARG A 228 35.14 -5.43 7.90
C ARG A 228 36.35 -4.54 8.13
N THR A 229 36.42 -3.37 7.47
CA THR A 229 37.55 -2.44 7.67
C THR A 229 37.57 -1.87 9.09
N GLN A 230 36.41 -1.63 9.70
CA GLN A 230 36.32 -1.19 11.08
C GLN A 230 36.82 -2.26 12.08
N GLU A 231 36.54 -3.54 11.82
CA GLU A 231 37.08 -4.67 12.58
C GLU A 231 38.61 -4.77 12.46
N GLU A 232 39.13 -4.67 11.22
CA GLU A 232 40.58 -4.69 10.94
C GLU A 232 41.31 -3.53 11.63
N VAL A 233 40.76 -2.31 11.58
CA VAL A 233 41.31 -1.13 12.28
C VAL A 233 41.31 -1.36 13.79
N SER A 234 40.24 -1.93 14.33
CA SER A 234 40.14 -2.22 15.77
C SER A 234 41.14 -3.29 16.21
N GLU A 235 41.43 -4.27 15.36
CA GLU A 235 42.47 -5.28 15.62
C GLU A 235 43.89 -4.69 15.54
N CYS A 236 44.17 -3.88 14.52
CA CYS A 236 45.46 -3.21 14.36
C CYS A 236 45.77 -2.29 15.56
N ASN A 237 44.78 -1.54 16.04
CA ASN A 237 44.93 -0.71 17.25
C ASN A 237 45.29 -1.56 18.48
N ARG A 238 44.59 -2.68 18.70
CA ARG A 238 44.90 -3.61 19.82
C ARG A 238 46.31 -4.18 19.73
N GLN A 239 46.78 -4.55 18.54
CA GLN A 239 48.15 -5.03 18.34
C GLN A 239 49.19 -3.94 18.61
N LYS A 240 48.92 -2.70 18.19
CA LYS A 240 49.82 -1.56 18.44
C LYS A 240 49.96 -1.27 19.93
N ASP A 241 48.85 -1.32 20.66
CA ASP A 241 48.83 -1.10 22.11
C ASP A 241 49.62 -2.21 22.85
N ALA A 242 49.42 -3.47 22.46
CA ALA A 242 50.17 -4.61 23.03
C ALA A 242 51.69 -4.51 22.77
N GLN A 243 52.11 -4.14 21.55
CA GLN A 243 53.53 -3.93 21.23
C GLN A 243 54.14 -2.78 22.02
N ALA A 244 53.39 -1.70 22.26
CA ALA A 244 53.85 -0.56 23.06
C ALA A 244 54.10 -0.95 24.52
N GLU A 245 53.24 -1.79 25.10
CA GLU A 245 53.40 -2.32 26.47
C GLU A 245 54.63 -3.25 26.60
N GLU A 246 54.86 -4.10 25.59
CA GLU A 246 55.99 -5.04 25.57
C GLU A 246 57.35 -4.32 25.44
N LEU A 247 57.42 -3.29 24.59
CA LEU A 247 58.58 -2.40 24.45
C LEU A 247 58.86 -1.59 25.71
N ALA A 248 57.82 -1.15 26.42
CA ALA A 248 57.95 -0.44 27.70
C ALA A 248 58.47 -1.35 28.82
N SER A 249 58.10 -2.64 28.78
CA SER A 249 58.54 -3.65 29.75
C SER A 249 59.99 -4.10 29.54
N SER A 250 60.47 -4.13 28.29
CA SER A 250 61.87 -4.49 27.96
C SER A 250 62.90 -3.39 28.21
N ARG A 251 62.47 -2.17 28.54
CA ARG A 251 63.36 -1.03 28.86
C ARG A 251 63.58 -0.82 30.37
N LYS A 252 62.95 -1.63 31.23
CA LYS A 252 63.18 -1.68 32.68
C LYS A 252 64.16 -2.77 33.02
#